data_AF-A0A9E1XCN3-F1
#
_entry.id   AF-A0A9E1XCN3-F1
#
_cell.length_a   1.000
_cell.length_b   1.000
_cell.length_c   1.000
_cell.angle_alpha   90.00
_cell.angle_beta   90.00
_cell.angle_gamma   90.00
#
_symmetry.space_group_name_H-M   'P 1'
#
loop_
_entity.id
_entity.type
_entity.pdbx_description
1 polymer ?
#
loop_
_entity_poly.entity_id
_entity_poly.type
_entity_poly.pdbx_seq_one_letter_code
_entity_poly.pdbx_strand_id
1 'polypeptide(L)'
;MTIETLFLLSSGLFLGWSLGANDAGNVFGTAVGSRMIRFSTAVVVCSIFMVLGAVWSGEGVSRGLVELGSVNVLGGAFMVALAAAIAVFLMLRTGIQVSTTQALIGSLLGWNAFAGVATDITIFLQVVSTWVLGPLLAAAMAMAMMWTAKLIL
;
A
#
# COMPACT_ATOMS: atom_id res chain seq x y z
N MET A 1 12.59 -13.43 20.76
CA MET A 1 12.77 -13.33 19.30
C MET A 1 14.09 -13.98 18.94
N THR A 2 14.09 -14.88 17.96
CA THR A 2 15.31 -15.47 17.40
C THR A 2 15.84 -14.59 16.27
N ILE A 3 17.13 -14.72 15.93
CA ILE A 3 17.74 -14.01 14.79
C ILE A 3 16.97 -14.27 13.48
N GLU A 4 16.45 -15.49 13.30
CA GLU A 4 15.64 -15.86 12.13
C GLU A 4 14.36 -15.03 12.05
N THR A 5 13.64 -14.83 13.16
CA THR A 5 12.43 -14.00 13.17
C THR A 5 12.73 -12.54 12.86
N LEU A 6 13.87 -12.01 13.35
CA LEU A 6 14.33 -10.66 13.00
C LEU A 6 14.58 -10.52 11.50
N PHE A 7 15.27 -11.52 10.92
CA PHE A 7 15.53 -11.55 9.50
C PHE A 7 14.24 -11.59 8.68
N LEU A 8 13.28 -12.43 9.05
CA LEU A 8 12.00 -12.58 8.33
C LEU A 8 11.11 -11.32 8.44
N LEU A 9 11.20 -10.56 9.53
CA LEU A 9 10.49 -9.29 9.67
C LEU A 9 11.15 -8.15 8.86
N SER A 10 12.44 -8.29 8.50
CA SER A 10 13.16 -7.21 7.81
C SER A 10 12.56 -6.85 6.45
N SER A 11 12.00 -7.80 5.70
CA SER A 11 11.35 -7.50 4.43
C SER A 11 10.03 -6.74 4.61
N GLY A 12 9.29 -7.03 5.68
CA GLY A 12 8.11 -6.26 6.08
C GLY A 12 8.46 -4.83 6.47
N LEU A 13 9.56 -4.64 7.21
CA LEU A 13 10.09 -3.31 7.54
C LEU A 13 10.52 -2.54 6.28
N PHE A 14 11.20 -3.21 5.35
CA PHE A 14 11.61 -2.60 4.09
C PHE A 14 10.41 -2.24 3.22
N LEU A 15 9.39 -3.11 3.15
CA LEU A 15 8.12 -2.80 2.50
C LEU A 15 7.48 -1.57 3.15
N GLY A 16 7.33 -1.55 4.47
CA GLY A 16 6.76 -0.42 5.21
C GLY A 16 7.48 0.91 4.94
N TRP A 17 8.81 0.90 4.86
CA TRP A 17 9.59 2.08 4.49
C TRP A 17 9.32 2.53 3.05
N SER A 18 9.32 1.60 2.09
CA SER A 18 9.01 1.89 0.69
C SER A 18 7.58 2.39 0.50
N LEU A 19 6.60 1.83 1.24
CA LEU A 19 5.21 2.30 1.26
C LEU A 19 5.12 3.74 1.76
N GLY A 20 5.74 4.04 2.90
CA GLY A 20 5.72 5.38 3.48
C GLY A 20 6.32 6.43 2.55
N ALA A 21 7.42 6.11 1.87
CA ALA A 21 8.03 6.98 0.88
C ALA A 21 7.15 7.19 -0.38
N ASN A 22 6.38 6.17 -0.78
CA ASN A 22 5.46 6.25 -1.92
C ASN A 22 4.22 7.07 -1.61
N ASP A 23 3.59 6.83 -0.46
CA ASP A 23 2.26 7.35 -0.15
C ASP A 23 2.28 8.69 0.59
N ALA A 24 3.40 9.11 1.19
CA ALA A 24 3.48 10.41 1.85
C ALA A 24 3.16 11.59 0.90
N GLY A 25 3.55 11.47 -0.37
CA GLY A 25 3.21 12.44 -1.41
C GLY A 25 1.71 12.45 -1.75
N ASN A 26 1.04 11.31 -1.68
CA ASN A 26 -0.40 11.19 -1.95
C ASN A 26 -1.23 11.93 -0.87
N VAL A 27 -0.76 11.95 0.38
CA VAL A 27 -1.47 12.58 1.50
C VAL A 27 -1.17 14.07 1.62
N PHE A 28 0.12 14.45 1.60
CA PHE A 28 0.54 15.83 1.91
C PHE A 28 1.17 16.57 0.73
N GLY A 29 1.24 15.98 -0.46
CA GLY A 29 1.91 16.57 -1.62
C GLY A 29 1.34 17.92 -2.02
N THR A 30 0.01 18.08 -2.04
CA THR A 30 -0.65 19.35 -2.37
C THR A 30 -0.41 20.42 -1.30
N ALA A 31 -0.49 20.06 -0.02
CA ALA A 31 -0.32 20.98 1.11
C ALA A 31 1.13 21.47 1.27
N VAL A 32 2.12 20.59 1.03
CA VAL A 32 3.53 20.97 1.01
C VAL A 32 3.87 21.75 -0.26
N GLY A 33 3.36 21.33 -1.41
CA GLY A 33 3.58 21.98 -2.71
C GLY A 33 3.01 23.40 -2.78
N SER A 34 1.85 23.64 -2.16
CA SER A 34 1.24 24.98 -2.04
C SER A 34 1.88 25.84 -0.95
N ARG A 35 2.89 25.34 -0.23
CA ARG A 35 3.53 25.99 0.93
C ARG A 35 2.57 26.27 2.10
N MET A 36 1.45 25.57 2.17
CA MET A 36 0.51 25.66 3.29
C MET A 36 1.11 25.04 4.56
N ILE A 37 1.91 23.98 4.43
CA ILE A 37 2.63 23.33 5.54
C ILE A 37 4.09 23.07 5.19
N ARG A 38 4.97 23.02 6.20
CA ARG A 38 6.37 22.63 6.02
C ARG A 38 6.51 21.12 5.86
N PHE A 39 7.48 20.68 5.05
CA PHE A 39 7.78 19.26 4.84
C PHE A 39 8.01 18.51 6.16
N SER A 40 8.82 19.05 7.08
CA SER A 40 9.11 18.40 8.36
C SER A 40 7.85 18.15 9.19
N THR A 41 6.92 19.11 9.20
CA THR A 41 5.64 18.97 9.89
C THR A 41 4.77 17.90 9.23
N ALA A 42 4.71 17.92 7.89
CA ALA A 42 3.97 16.92 7.12
C ALA A 42 4.45 15.50 7.43
N VAL A 43 5.77 15.26 7.44
CA VAL A 43 6.35 13.94 7.73
C VAL A 43 5.96 13.46 9.12
N VAL A 44 6.13 14.29 10.17
CA VAL A 44 5.80 13.89 11.55
C VAL A 44 4.33 13.53 11.71
N VAL A 45 3.44 14.39 11.20
CA VAL A 45 1.99 14.16 11.27
C VAL A 45 1.63 12.90 10.49
N CYS A 46 2.15 12.75 9.27
CA CYS A 46 1.89 11.60 8.41
C CYS A 46 2.32 10.28 9.06
N SER A 47 3.52 10.23 9.65
CA SER A 47 4.02 9.03 10.33
C SER A 47 3.14 8.59 11.50
N ILE A 48 2.70 9.54 12.34
CA ILE A 48 1.83 9.22 13.49
C ILE A 48 0.49 8.64 13.01
N PHE A 49 -0.18 9.33 12.08
CA PHE A 49 -1.50 8.90 11.61
C PHE A 49 -1.45 7.65 10.74
N MET A 50 -0.37 7.41 9.98
CA MET A 50 -0.18 6.14 9.27
C MET A 50 -0.07 4.97 10.24
N VAL A 51 0.73 5.09 11.31
CA VAL A 51 0.87 4.03 12.32
C VAL A 51 -0.47 3.78 13.01
N LEU A 52 -1.19 4.84 13.40
CA LEU A 52 -2.52 4.70 14.02
C LEU A 52 -3.52 4.01 13.08
N GLY A 53 -3.55 4.42 11.80
CA GLY A 53 -4.43 3.81 10.80
C GLY A 53 -4.10 2.34 10.54
N ALA A 54 -2.81 2.00 10.48
CA ALA A 54 -2.36 0.63 10.32
C ALA A 54 -2.79 -0.26 11.49
N VAL A 55 -2.69 0.23 12.73
CA VAL A 55 -3.09 -0.52 13.93
C VAL A 55 -4.62 -0.64 14.05
N TRP A 56 -5.37 0.42 13.75
CA TRP A 56 -6.83 0.43 13.98
C TRP A 56 -7.63 -0.23 12.85
N SER A 57 -7.19 -0.08 11.60
CA SER A 57 -7.97 -0.46 10.42
C SER A 57 -7.23 -1.37 9.43
N GLY A 58 -5.99 -1.78 9.73
CA GLY A 58 -5.18 -2.60 8.82
C GLY A 58 -5.63 -4.06 8.68
N GLU A 59 -6.50 -4.55 9.57
CA GLU A 59 -6.87 -5.96 9.66
C GLU A 59 -7.55 -6.49 8.39
N GLY A 60 -8.51 -5.75 7.83
CA GLY A 60 -9.28 -6.20 6.66
C GLY A 60 -8.41 -6.42 5.43
N VAL A 61 -7.50 -5.48 5.14
CA VAL A 61 -6.56 -5.60 4.01
C VAL A 61 -5.57 -6.74 4.25
N SER A 62 -5.07 -6.88 5.48
CA SER A 62 -4.13 -7.94 5.85
C SER A 62 -4.74 -9.33 5.64
N ARG A 63 -6.00 -9.53 6.05
CA ARG A 63 -6.72 -10.79 5.86
C ARG A 63 -6.90 -11.14 4.37
N GLY A 64 -7.39 -10.19 3.56
CA GLY A 64 -7.57 -10.44 2.12
C GLY A 64 -6.27 -10.81 1.39
N LEU A 65 -5.15 -10.24 1.81
CA LEU A 65 -3.82 -10.58 1.26
C LEU A 65 -3.34 -11.97 1.68
N VAL A 66 -3.58 -12.37 2.93
CA VAL A 66 -3.26 -13.70 3.42
C VAL A 66 -4.10 -14.76 2.69
N GLU A 67 -5.39 -14.50 2.49
CA GLU A 67 -6.31 -15.38 1.76
C GLU A 67 -5.90 -15.54 0.29
N LEU A 68 -5.59 -14.44 -0.41
CA LEU A 68 -5.16 -14.48 -1.81
C LEU A 68 -3.82 -15.23 -2.00
N GLY A 69 -2.92 -15.08 -1.03
CA GLY A 69 -1.59 -15.63 -1.10
C GLY A 69 -1.49 -17.10 -0.71
N SER A 70 -2.43 -17.63 0.05
CA SER A 70 -2.33 -18.98 0.66
C SER A 70 -0.96 -19.24 1.32
N VAL A 71 -0.29 -18.18 1.78
CA VAL A 71 1.12 -18.20 2.17
C VAL A 71 1.22 -18.87 3.55
N ASN A 72 1.26 -20.20 3.54
CA ASN A 72 1.36 -21.00 4.76
C ASN A 72 2.79 -21.13 5.30
N VAL A 73 3.77 -20.50 4.65
CA VAL A 73 5.18 -20.59 5.03
C VAL A 73 5.75 -19.20 5.26
N LEU A 74 6.37 -19.00 6.42
CA LEU A 74 6.95 -17.71 6.85
C LEU A 74 7.98 -17.16 5.85
N GLY A 75 8.73 -18.05 5.19
CA GLY A 75 9.66 -17.69 4.11
C GLY A 75 8.96 -17.14 2.84
N GLY A 76 7.75 -17.61 2.55
CA GLY A 76 6.95 -17.06 1.44
C GLY A 76 6.50 -15.64 1.71
N ALA A 77 6.06 -15.37 2.94
CA ALA A 77 5.65 -14.02 3.35
C ALA A 77 6.84 -13.06 3.26
N PHE A 78 8.03 -13.52 3.67
CA PHE A 78 9.26 -12.76 3.51
C PHE A 78 9.54 -12.42 2.04
N MET A 79 9.50 -13.42 1.15
CA MET A 79 9.80 -13.24 -0.28
C MET A 79 8.79 -12.32 -0.99
N VAL A 80 7.50 -12.48 -0.69
CA VAL A 80 6.43 -11.62 -1.22
C VAL A 80 6.65 -10.18 -0.80
N ALA A 81 6.87 -9.93 0.50
CA ALA A 81 7.11 -8.59 1.02
C ALA A 81 8.39 -7.98 0.43
N LEU A 82 9.45 -8.78 0.30
CA LEU A 82 10.73 -8.33 -0.27
C LEU A 82 10.58 -7.96 -1.76
N ALA A 83 9.94 -8.82 -2.55
CA ALA A 83 9.72 -8.57 -3.98
C ALA A 83 8.89 -7.30 -4.21
N ALA A 84 7.80 -7.13 -3.44
CA ALA A 84 6.97 -5.94 -3.49
C ALA A 84 7.76 -4.69 -3.08
N ALA A 85 8.54 -4.77 -2.00
CA ALA A 85 9.36 -3.66 -1.52
C ALA A 85 10.43 -3.24 -2.53
N ILE A 86 11.11 -4.20 -3.17
CA ILE A 86 12.09 -3.94 -4.22
C ILE A 86 11.42 -3.27 -5.42
N ALA A 87 10.28 -3.80 -5.88
CA ALA A 87 9.56 -3.23 -7.02
C ALA A 87 9.14 -1.77 -6.77
N VAL A 88 8.55 -1.49 -5.59
CA VAL A 88 8.18 -0.13 -5.19
C VAL A 88 9.40 0.77 -5.06
N PHE A 89 10.47 0.28 -4.42
CA PHE A 89 11.71 1.04 -4.26
C PHE A 89 12.36 1.42 -5.59
N LEU A 90 12.42 0.48 -6.54
CA LEU A 90 12.97 0.75 -7.87
C LEU A 90 12.15 1.79 -8.64
N MET A 91 10.82 1.77 -8.51
CA MET A 91 9.97 2.81 -9.09
C MET A 91 10.14 4.16 -8.38
N LEU A 92 10.31 4.17 -7.05
CA LEU A 92 10.60 5.41 -6.32
C LEU A 92 11.90 6.07 -6.76
N ARG A 93 12.91 5.29 -7.14
CA ARG A 93 14.18 5.81 -7.68
C ARG A 93 14.00 6.58 -8.99
N THR A 94 12.95 6.30 -9.76
CA THR A 94 12.62 7.06 -10.99
C THR A 94 11.75 8.29 -10.71
N GLY A 95 11.37 8.52 -9.45
CA GLY A 95 10.52 9.64 -9.03
C GLY A 95 9.03 9.41 -9.26
N ILE A 96 8.62 8.18 -9.62
CA ILE A 96 7.23 7.85 -9.93
C ILE A 96 6.59 7.14 -8.72
N GLN A 97 5.47 7.68 -8.25
CA GLN A 97 4.61 7.03 -7.25
C GLN A 97 3.78 5.94 -7.95
N VAL A 98 3.65 4.78 -7.32
CA VAL A 98 3.08 3.58 -7.96
C VAL A 98 2.15 2.86 -7.00
N SER A 99 1.20 2.09 -7.53
CA SER A 99 0.28 1.33 -6.68
C SER A 99 1.03 0.24 -5.92
N THR A 100 1.11 0.42 -4.62
CA THR A 100 1.73 -0.52 -3.70
C THR A 100 0.92 -1.82 -3.58
N THR A 101 -0.42 -1.72 -3.60
CA THR A 101 -1.33 -2.86 -3.66
C THR A 101 -1.08 -3.73 -4.90
N GLN A 102 -0.85 -3.14 -6.07
CA GLN A 102 -0.53 -3.88 -7.29
C GLN A 102 0.84 -4.57 -7.20
N ALA A 103 1.86 -3.91 -6.66
CA ALA A 103 3.17 -4.51 -6.45
C ALA A 103 3.09 -5.73 -5.51
N LEU A 104 2.30 -5.63 -4.45
CA LEU A 104 2.10 -6.72 -3.49
C LEU A 104 1.33 -7.89 -4.11
N ILE A 105 0.24 -7.62 -4.83
CA ILE A 105 -0.54 -8.66 -5.51
C ILE A 105 0.28 -9.34 -6.60
N GLY A 106 1.02 -8.60 -7.41
CA GLY A 106 1.94 -9.18 -8.40
C GLY A 106 2.96 -10.12 -7.75
N SER A 107 3.49 -9.74 -6.58
CA SER A 107 4.40 -10.58 -5.80
C SER A 107 3.73 -11.84 -5.26
N LEU A 108 2.47 -11.75 -4.81
CA LEU A 108 1.66 -12.91 -4.39
C LEU A 108 1.38 -13.87 -5.54
N LEU A 109 1.00 -13.35 -6.71
CA LEU A 109 0.78 -14.16 -7.91
C LEU A 109 2.06 -14.89 -8.33
N GLY A 110 3.20 -14.20 -8.29
CA GLY A 110 4.51 -14.80 -8.56
C GLY A 110 4.86 -15.91 -7.56
N TRP A 111 4.58 -15.69 -6.27
CA TRP A 111 4.76 -16.71 -5.24
C TRP A 111 3.87 -17.93 -5.46
N ASN A 112 2.58 -17.73 -5.75
CA ASN A 112 1.63 -18.81 -6.04
C ASN A 112 2.10 -19.66 -7.23
N ALA A 113 2.56 -19.00 -8.31
CA ALA A 113 3.12 -19.69 -9.47
C ALA A 113 4.37 -20.50 -9.11
N PHE A 114 5.28 -19.96 -8.30
CA PHE A 114 6.48 -20.65 -7.84
C PHE A 114 6.15 -21.85 -6.92
N ALA A 115 5.21 -21.67 -5.99
CA ALA A 115 4.82 -22.67 -5.02
C ALA A 115 3.90 -23.76 -5.60
N GLY A 116 3.46 -23.61 -6.86
CA GLY A 116 2.51 -24.52 -7.51
C GLY A 116 1.10 -24.44 -6.92
N VAL A 117 0.75 -23.31 -6.28
CA VAL A 117 -0.56 -23.09 -5.68
C VAL A 117 -1.44 -22.29 -6.64
N ALA A 118 -2.66 -22.76 -6.87
CA ALA A 118 -3.62 -22.04 -7.69
C ALA A 118 -4.04 -20.73 -6.98
N THR A 119 -4.01 -19.63 -7.73
CA THR A 119 -4.56 -18.36 -7.21
C THR A 119 -6.07 -18.41 -7.23
N ASP A 120 -6.71 -17.96 -6.15
CA ASP A 120 -8.15 -17.75 -6.11
C ASP A 120 -8.54 -16.61 -7.07
N ILE A 121 -9.12 -16.98 -8.22
CA ILE A 121 -9.54 -16.05 -9.25
C ILE A 121 -10.68 -15.15 -8.77
N THR A 122 -11.55 -15.64 -7.88
CA THR A 122 -12.66 -14.87 -7.35
C THR A 122 -12.15 -13.72 -6.49
N ILE A 123 -11.23 -13.99 -5.56
CA ILE A 123 -10.61 -12.94 -4.74
C ILE A 123 -9.79 -12.00 -5.63
N PHE A 124 -9.03 -12.54 -6.59
CA PHE A 124 -8.24 -11.71 -7.50
C PHE A 124 -9.12 -10.73 -8.30
N LEU A 125 -10.21 -11.20 -8.90
CA LEU A 125 -11.14 -10.35 -9.66
C LEU A 125 -11.83 -9.33 -8.76
N GLN A 126 -12.16 -9.71 -7.52
CA GLN A 126 -12.70 -8.76 -6.54
C GLN A 126 -11.71 -7.63 -6.29
N VAL A 127 -10.42 -7.92 -6.11
CA VAL A 127 -9.42 -6.86 -5.94
C VAL A 127 -9.24 -6.03 -7.21
N VAL A 128 -9.19 -6.64 -8.39
CA VAL A 128 -9.09 -5.91 -9.66
C VAL A 128 -10.28 -4.95 -9.85
N SER A 129 -11.49 -5.34 -9.42
CA SER A 129 -12.66 -4.47 -9.48
C SER A 129 -12.47 -3.17 -8.68
N THR A 130 -11.75 -3.23 -7.54
CA THR A 130 -11.47 -2.06 -6.71
C THR A 130 -10.55 -1.05 -7.40
N TRP A 131 -9.72 -1.49 -8.35
CA TRP A 131 -8.82 -0.59 -9.08
C TRP A 131 -9.57 0.31 -10.06
N VAL A 132 -10.76 -0.11 -10.49
CA VAL A 132 -11.64 0.69 -11.35
C VAL A 132 -12.62 1.49 -10.50
N LEU A 133 -13.27 0.84 -9.53
CA LEU A 133 -14.28 1.47 -8.69
C LEU A 133 -13.69 2.54 -7.76
N GLY A 134 -12.49 2.32 -7.23
CA GLY A 134 -11.83 3.25 -6.30
C GLY A 134 -11.65 4.65 -6.88
N PRO A 135 -10.96 4.80 -8.03
CA PRO A 135 -10.79 6.10 -8.69
C PRO A 135 -12.11 6.76 -9.09
N LEU A 136 -13.10 5.98 -9.56
CA LEU A 136 -14.41 6.51 -9.93
C LEU A 136 -15.17 7.08 -8.74
N LEU A 137 -15.19 6.36 -7.61
CA LEU A 137 -15.81 6.83 -6.37
C LEU A 137 -15.07 8.05 -5.81
N ALA A 138 -13.73 8.03 -5.82
CA ALA A 138 -12.92 9.17 -5.40
C ALA A 138 -13.21 10.42 -6.26
N ALA A 139 -13.31 10.27 -7.59
CA ALA A 139 -13.66 11.35 -8.49
C ALA A 139 -15.09 11.89 -8.23
N ALA A 140 -16.07 11.00 -8.03
CA ALA A 140 -17.43 11.38 -7.70
C ALA A 140 -17.51 12.16 -6.39
N MET A 141 -16.81 11.70 -5.34
CA MET A 141 -16.73 12.40 -4.06
C MET A 141 -16.03 13.76 -4.19
N ALA A 142 -14.92 13.83 -4.92
CA ALA A 142 -14.21 15.08 -5.16
C ALA A 142 -15.09 16.11 -5.89
N MET A 143 -15.84 15.69 -6.92
CA MET A 143 -16.79 16.55 -7.62
C MET A 143 -17.91 17.05 -6.68
N ALA A 144 -18.47 16.19 -5.84
CA ALA A 144 -19.48 16.57 -4.87
C ALA A 144 -18.96 17.58 -3.84
N MET A 145 -17.75 17.37 -3.31
CA MET A 145 -17.10 18.31 -2.40
C MET A 145 -16.80 19.66 -3.06
N MET A 146 -16.35 19.65 -4.32
CA MET A 146 -16.07 20.91 -5.04
C MET A 146 -17.36 21.68 -5.35
N TRP A 147 -18.44 20.99 -5.71
CA TRP A 147 -19.73 21.62 -5.98
C TRP A 147 -20.33 22.25 -4.72
N THR A 148 -20.28 21.54 -3.59
CA THR A 148 -20.73 22.10 -2.29
C THR A 148 -19.88 23.29 -1.85
N ALA A 149 -18.56 23.25 -2.02
CA ALA A 149 -17.69 24.39 -1.73
C ALA A 149 -18.07 25.64 -2.53
N LYS A 150 -18.43 25.48 -3.82
CA LYS A 150 -18.89 26.59 -4.69
C LYS A 150 -20.29 27.13 -4.34
N LEU A 151 -21.09 26.38 -3.60
CA LEU A 151 -22.40 26.86 -3.13
C LEU A 151 -22.29 27.69 -1.84
N ILE A 152 -21.24 27.45 -1.05
CA ILE A 152 -21.03 28.07 0.26
C ILE A 152 -20.13 29.31 0.17
N LEU A 153 -19.12 29.29 -0.73
CA LEU A 153 -18.21 30.41 -1.00
C LEU A 153 -18.73 31.28 -2.15
#